data_AF-A0A0C3A948-F1
#
_entry.id   AF-A0A0C3A948-F1
#
_cell.length_a   1.000
_cell.length_b   1.000
_cell.length_c   1.000
_cell.angle_alpha   90.00
_cell.angle_beta   90.00
_cell.angle_gamma   90.00
#
_symmetry.space_group_name_H-M   'P 1'
#
loop_
_entity.id
_entity.type
_entity.pdbx_description
1 polymer ?
#
loop_
_entity_poly.entity_id
_entity_poly.type
_entity_poly.pdbx_seq_one_letter_code
_entity_poly.pdbx_strand_id
1 'polypeptide(L)' 'LPQGRRFKQWTGNDSKALMKVFLPAIVHYVPNQMVQAIAAFLDFCYIVHQSTLDEADLAAMENALSHFETEHTIFEEVQI' A
#
# COMPACT_ATOMS: atom_id res chain seq x y z
N LEU A 1 -25.17 10.45 -10.75
CA LEU A 1 -24.32 9.45 -11.44
C LEU A 1 -24.60 8.10 -10.81
N PRO A 2 -24.74 7.01 -11.59
CA PRO A 2 -24.91 5.67 -11.01
C PRO A 2 -23.71 5.44 -10.09
N GLN A 3 -23.98 5.04 -8.84
CA GLN A 3 -22.94 4.88 -7.83
C GLN A 3 -21.87 3.92 -8.35
N GLY A 4 -20.67 4.45 -8.62
CA GLY A 4 -19.50 3.63 -8.89
C GLY A 4 -19.31 2.67 -7.72
N ARG A 5 -19.33 1.37 -8.02
CA ARG A 5 -18.98 0.21 -7.18
C ARG A 5 -19.00 0.47 -5.67
N ARG A 6 -20.01 -0.09 -4.99
CA ARG A 6 -20.32 -0.10 -3.53
C ARG A 6 -19.13 -0.27 -2.54
N PHE A 7 -18.10 0.57 -2.58
CA PHE A 7 -17.10 0.68 -1.51
C PHE A 7 -17.48 1.90 -0.68
N LYS A 8 -18.30 1.69 0.36
CA LYS A 8 -18.64 2.77 1.31
C LYS A 8 -17.43 3.17 2.16
N GLN A 9 -16.42 2.30 2.26
CA GLN A 9 -15.14 2.54 2.93
C GLN A 9 -14.15 1.47 2.46
N TRP A 10 -12.89 1.87 2.22
CA TRP A 10 -11.79 0.94 1.99
C TRP A 10 -11.41 0.27 3.31
N THR A 11 -11.27 -1.05 3.35
CA THR A 11 -10.83 -1.80 4.53
C THR A 11 -9.41 -2.32 4.34
N GLY A 12 -8.73 -2.73 5.42
CA GLY A 12 -7.42 -3.37 5.29
C GLY A 12 -7.45 -4.62 4.38
N ASN A 13 -8.55 -5.37 4.39
CA ASN A 13 -8.72 -6.54 3.52
C ASN A 13 -8.68 -6.16 2.03
N ASP A 14 -9.21 -5.00 1.68
CA ASP A 14 -9.13 -4.47 0.31
C ASP A 14 -7.66 -4.17 -0.06
N SER A 15 -6.86 -3.63 0.87
CA SER A 15 -5.41 -3.43 0.67
C SER A 15 -4.69 -4.76 0.38
N LYS A 16 -4.96 -5.81 1.16
CA LYS A 16 -4.37 -7.15 0.92
C LYS A 16 -4.84 -7.77 -0.39
N ALA A 17 -6.09 -7.54 -0.79
CA ALA A 17 -6.60 -8.01 -2.08
C ALA A 17 -5.88 -7.31 -3.24
N LEU A 18 -5.65 -5.99 -3.14
CA LEU A 18 -4.85 -5.26 -4.12
C LEU A 18 -3.42 -5.81 -4.20
N MET A 19 -2.76 -6.07 -3.07
CA MET A 19 -1.39 -6.61 -3.11
C MET A 19 -1.29 -7.89 -3.94
N LYS A 20 -2.32 -8.75 -3.89
CA LYS A 20 -2.33 -10.03 -4.62
C LYS A 20 -2.64 -9.91 -6.11
N VAL A 21 -3.36 -8.87 -6.53
CA VAL A 21 -3.85 -8.74 -7.92
C VAL A 21 -3.20 -7.58 -8.65
N PHE A 22 -3.07 -6.44 -7.99
CA PHE A 22 -2.57 -5.21 -8.58
C PHE A 22 -1.04 -5.18 -8.68
N LEU A 23 -0.30 -5.55 -7.62
CA LEU A 23 1.18 -5.52 -7.67
C LEU A 23 1.73 -6.42 -8.78
N PRO A 24 1.27 -7.68 -8.96
CA PRO A 24 1.71 -8.52 -10.07
C PRO A 24 1.33 -7.94 -11.44
N ALA A 25 0.23 -7.19 -11.52
CA ALA A 25 -0.21 -6.58 -12.77
C ALA A 25 0.67 -5.39 -13.20
N ILE A 26 1.40 -4.75 -12.28
CA ILE A 26 2.23 -3.56 -12.57
C ILE A 26 3.75 -3.83 -12.59
N VAL A 27 4.21 -4.95 -12.02
CA VAL A 27 5.65 -5.24 -11.79
C VAL A 27 6.56 -5.20 -13.01
N HIS A 28 6.01 -5.38 -14.21
CA HIS A 28 6.77 -5.31 -15.46
C HIS A 28 6.55 -4.00 -16.25
N TYR A 29 5.74 -3.09 -15.71
CA TYR A 29 5.38 -1.82 -16.34
C TYR A 29 5.97 -0.60 -15.66
N VAL A 30 6.36 -0.73 -14.38
CA VAL A 30 6.95 0.35 -13.60
C VAL A 30 8.28 -0.09 -12.99
N PRO A 31 9.15 0.84 -12.58
CA PRO A 31 10.38 0.49 -11.87
C PRO A 31 10.10 -0.38 -10.64
N ASN A 32 10.97 -1.34 -10.35
CA ASN A 32 10.79 -2.22 -9.20
C ASN A 32 10.65 -1.45 -7.88
N GLN A 33 11.41 -0.37 -7.70
CA GLN A 33 11.35 0.51 -6.53
C GLN A 33 9.94 1.10 -6.33
N MET A 34 9.24 1.44 -7.43
CA MET A 34 7.87 1.93 -7.38
C MET A 34 6.89 0.87 -6.90
N VAL A 35 7.12 -0.39 -7.32
CA VAL A 35 6.33 -1.53 -6.80
C VAL A 35 6.58 -1.75 -5.32
N GLN A 36 7.83 -1.62 -4.84
CA GLN A 36 8.15 -1.73 -3.42
C GLN A 36 7.47 -0.60 -2.62
N ALA A 37 7.52 0.64 -3.10
CA ALA A 37 6.83 1.77 -2.46
C ALA A 37 5.32 1.52 -2.36
N ILE A 38 4.67 1.09 -3.45
CA ILE A 38 3.23 0.80 -3.43
C ILE A 38 2.92 -0.37 -2.49
N ALA A 39 3.76 -1.41 -2.45
CA ALA A 39 3.59 -2.53 -1.54
C ALA A 39 3.68 -2.08 -0.07
N ALA A 40 4.70 -1.30 0.28
CA ALA A 40 4.91 -0.75 1.62
C ALA A 40 3.72 0.12 2.07
N PHE A 41 3.22 0.97 1.17
CA PHE A 41 2.03 1.79 1.42
C PHE A 41 0.78 0.93 1.67
N LEU A 42 0.55 -0.10 0.85
CA LEU A 42 -0.60 -1.00 1.03
C LEU A 42 -0.52 -1.81 2.32
N ASP A 43 0.69 -2.22 2.74
CA ASP A 43 0.91 -2.88 4.03
C ASP A 43 0.65 -1.92 5.21
N PHE A 44 1.10 -0.67 5.14
CA PHE A 44 0.77 0.35 6.12
C PHE A 44 -0.76 0.55 6.22
N CYS A 45 -1.45 0.73 5.09
CA CYS A 45 -2.91 0.86 5.06
C CYS A 45 -3.65 -0.38 5.57
N TYR A 46 -3.07 -1.57 5.41
CA TYR A 46 -3.63 -2.79 6.00
C TYR A 46 -3.57 -2.74 7.53
N ILE A 47 -2.41 -2.37 8.08
CA ILE A 47 -2.18 -2.32 9.53
C ILE A 47 -3.06 -1.25 10.18
N VAL A 48 -3.05 -0.02 9.67
CA VAL A 48 -3.83 1.12 10.23
C VAL A 48 -5.34 0.86 10.28
N HIS A 49 -5.86 0.03 9.38
CA HIS A 49 -7.29 -0.31 9.32
C HIS A 49 -7.70 -1.50 10.21
N GLN A 50 -6.77 -2.10 10.97
CA GLN A 50 -7.14 -3.12 11.96
C GLN A 50 -8.01 -2.49 13.06
N SER A 51 -8.97 -3.26 13.58
CA SER A 51 -9.91 -2.80 14.64
C SER A 51 -9.24 -2.58 15.99
N THR A 52 -8.08 -3.20 16.19
CA THR A 52 -7.24 -3.14 17.38
C THR A 52 -5.80 -3.22 16.93
N LEU A 53 -4.91 -2.50 17.60
CA LEU A 53 -3.47 -2.51 17.34
C LEU A 53 -2.76 -2.83 18.65
N ASP A 54 -1.77 -3.72 18.59
CA ASP A 54 -0.82 -3.94 19.67
C ASP A 54 0.54 -3.29 19.39
N GLU A 55 1.50 -3.46 20.30
CA GLU A 55 2.85 -2.92 20.15
C GLU A 55 3.58 -3.49 18.92
N ALA A 56 3.31 -4.74 18.55
CA ALA A 56 3.90 -5.36 17.38
C ALA A 56 3.31 -4.79 16.09
N ASP A 57 2.00 -4.52 16.06
CA ASP A 57 1.35 -3.84 14.94
C ASP A 57 1.90 -2.41 14.75
N LEU A 58 2.10 -1.66 15.85
CA LEU A 58 2.70 -0.33 15.79
C LEU A 58 4.13 -0.36 15.25
N ALA A 59 4.94 -1.32 15.70
CA ALA A 59 6.28 -1.50 15.16
C ALA A 59 6.27 -1.90 13.66
N ALA A 60 5.34 -2.76 13.26
CA ALA A 60 5.16 -3.12 11.84
C ALA A 60 4.71 -1.93 11.00
N MET A 61 3.86 -1.05 11.55
CA MET A 61 3.40 0.17 10.90
C MET A 61 4.55 1.17 10.69
N GLU A 62 5.40 1.38 11.70
CA GLU A 62 6.60 2.23 11.59
C GLU A 62 7.57 1.67 10.54
N ASN A 63 7.80 0.36 10.53
CA ASN A 63 8.65 -0.28 9.52
C ASN A 63 8.08 -0.11 8.11
N ALA A 64 6.77 -0.29 7.92
CA ALA A 64 6.12 -0.10 6.63
C ALA A 64 6.22 1.35 6.15
N LEU A 65 6.06 2.32 7.06
CA LEU A 65 6.21 3.74 6.74
C LEU A 65 7.66 4.07 6.35
N SER A 66 8.64 3.63 7.14
CA SER A 66 10.06 3.86 6.83
C SER A 66 10.48 3.23 5.49
N HIS A 67 9.95 2.04 5.19
CA HIS A 67 10.19 1.40 3.90
C HIS A 67 9.56 2.21 2.76
N PHE A 68 8.32 2.67 2.92
CA PHE A 68 7.67 3.54 1.93
C PHE A 68 8.49 4.81 1.68
N GLU A 69 8.92 5.52 2.73
CA GLU A 69 9.71 6.75 2.62
C GLU A 69 11.03 6.52 1.86
N THR A 70 11.67 5.38 2.08
CA THR A 70 12.91 4.99 1.39
C THR A 70 12.67 4.75 -0.10
N GLU A 71 11.61 4.03 -0.44
CA GLU A 71 11.34 3.63 -1.83
C GLU A 71 10.64 4.73 -2.64
N HIS A 72 9.93 5.66 -1.98
CA HIS A 72 9.11 6.69 -2.63
C HIS A 72 9.90 7.68 -3.50
N THR A 73 11.21 7.82 -3.30
CA THR A 73 12.05 8.75 -4.10
C THR A 73 11.94 8.50 -5.61
N ILE A 74 11.63 7.26 -6.01
CA ILE A 74 11.44 6.89 -7.42
C ILE A 74 10.33 7.66 -8.12
N PHE A 75 9.28 8.10 -7.41
CA PHE A 75 8.20 8.87 -8.03
C PHE A 75 8.72 10.24 -8.50
N GLU A 76 9.57 10.87 -7.70
CA GLU A 76 10.23 12.14 -8.06
C GLU A 76 11.20 11.96 -9.23
N GLU A 77 11.98 10.88 -9.22
CA GLU A 77 12.97 10.57 -10.28
C GLU A 77 12.32 10.34 -11.64
N VAL A 78 11.16 9.66 -11.66
CA VAL A 78 10.41 9.35 -12.88
C VAL A 78 9.47 10.51 -13.26
N GLN A 79 9.45 11.59 -12.47
CA GLN A 79 8.59 12.77 -12.64
C GLN A 79 7.09 12.44 -12.68
N ILE A 80 6.66 11.56 -11.76
CA ILE A 80 5.25 11.18 -11.56
C ILE A 80 4.74 11.78 -10.25
#